data_AF-A0A1M7QL66-F1
#
_entry.id   AF-A0A1M7QL66-F1
#
_cell.length_a   1.000
_cell.length_b   1.000
_cell.length_c   1.000
_cell.angle_alpha   90.00
_cell.angle_beta   90.00
_cell.angle_gamma   90.00
#
_symmetry.space_group_name_H-M   'P 1'
#
loop_
_entity.id
_entity.type
_entity.pdbx_description
1 polymer ?
#
loop_
_entity_poly.entity_id
_entity_poly.type
_entity_poly.pdbx_seq_one_letter_code
_entity_poly.pdbx_strand_id
1 'polypeptide(L)'
;MNTATVITEDGRVVGVQVDLPAGSRRIGPVAMLRAGPAQTLHRVELELPASLATADEIERFHAGIAKQLASDAPGKSKSKPAKARK
;
A
#
# COMPACT_ATOMS: atom_id res chain seq x y z
N MET A 1 -1.65 -5.02 -13.08
CA MET A 1 -1.10 -4.81 -11.73
C MET A 1 0.09 -3.89 -11.84
N ASN A 2 0.12 -2.86 -11.01
CA ASN A 2 1.19 -1.86 -10.95
C ASN A 2 1.87 -1.97 -9.59
N THR A 3 3.20 -1.90 -9.57
CA THR A 3 3.92 -1.73 -8.31
C THR A 3 3.72 -0.31 -7.81
N ALA A 4 3.47 -0.16 -6.52
CA ALA A 4 3.33 1.14 -5.89
C ALA A 4 4.05 1.17 -4.54
N THR A 5 4.54 2.35 -4.22
CA THR A 5 5.04 2.71 -2.90
C THR A 5 3.90 3.34 -2.11
N VAL A 6 3.51 2.72 -1.00
CA VAL A 6 2.44 3.20 -0.11
C VAL A 6 3.05 3.63 1.20
N ILE A 7 2.69 4.81 1.68
CA ILE A 7 3.08 5.30 3.00
C ILE A 7 1.86 5.23 3.92
N THR A 8 2.06 4.65 5.11
CA THR A 8 1.05 4.57 6.15
C THR A 8 1.49 5.25 7.44
N GLU A 9 0.54 5.85 8.15
CA GLU A 9 0.69 6.43 9.48
C GLU A 9 -0.50 5.98 10.34
N ASP A 10 -0.26 5.44 11.54
CA ASP A 10 -1.31 4.92 12.44
C ASP A 10 -2.35 4.00 11.76
N GLY A 11 -1.88 3.13 10.87
CA GLY A 11 -2.72 2.18 10.13
C GLY A 11 -3.56 2.80 9.00
N ARG A 12 -3.38 4.09 8.69
CA ARG A 12 -4.02 4.80 7.59
C ARG A 12 -3.04 5.04 6.45
N VAL A 13 -3.53 4.99 5.22
CA VAL A 13 -2.72 5.34 4.03
C VAL A 13 -2.70 6.87 3.89
N VAL A 14 -1.50 7.44 3.95
CA VAL A 14 -1.27 8.90 3.83
C VAL A 14 -0.62 9.30 2.50
N GLY A 15 -0.14 8.32 1.73
CA GLY A 15 0.38 8.57 0.39
C GLY A 15 0.50 7.29 -0.43
N VAL A 16 0.26 7.39 -1.73
CA VAL A 16 0.44 6.31 -2.70
C VAL A 16 1.17 6.88 -3.90
N GLN A 17 2.29 6.26 -4.27
CA GLN A 17 3.04 6.57 -5.47
C GLN A 17 3.10 5.33 -6.36
N VAL A 18 2.57 5.43 -7.56
CA VAL A 18 2.66 4.36 -8.56
C VAL A 18 4.04 4.40 -9.21
N ASP A 19 4.73 3.26 -9.21
CA ASP A 19 5.94 3.08 -9.98
C ASP A 19 5.53 2.95 -11.46
N LEU A 20 5.91 3.94 -12.26
CA LEU A 20 5.71 3.89 -13.70
C LEU A 20 6.71 2.90 -14.31
N PRO A 21 6.29 2.06 -15.27
CA PRO A 21 7.19 1.12 -15.91
C PRO A 21 8.34 1.85 -16.60
N ALA A 22 9.52 1.22 -16.57
CA ALA A 22 10.71 1.71 -17.26
C ALA A 22 10.38 1.94 -18.75
N GLY A 23 10.62 3.16 -19.24
CA GLY A 23 10.24 3.58 -20.59
C GLY A 23 9.10 4.61 -20.65
N SER A 24 8.41 4.85 -19.52
CA SER A 24 7.54 6.03 -19.41
C SER A 24 8.39 7.29 -19.50
N ARG A 25 8.32 8.03 -20.62
CA ARG A 25 9.03 9.32 -20.80
C ARG A 25 8.60 10.29 -19.68
N ARG A 26 9.36 10.34 -18.60
CA ARG A 26 9.23 11.37 -17.56
C ARG A 26 10.01 12.58 -18.03
N ILE A 27 9.31 13.63 -18.43
CA ILE A 27 9.90 14.93 -18.77
C ILE A 27 9.77 15.81 -17.51
N GLY A 28 10.88 16.06 -16.81
CA GLY A 28 10.93 16.96 -15.65
C GLY A 28 11.38 16.31 -14.32
N PRO A 29 11.57 17.12 -13.27
CA PRO A 29 11.97 16.64 -11.95
C PRO A 29 10.89 15.73 -11.35
N VAL A 30 11.30 14.57 -10.84
CA VAL A 30 10.41 13.59 -10.23
C VAL A 30 10.40 13.80 -8.72
N ALA A 31 9.27 14.20 -8.17
CA ALA A 31 9.06 14.13 -6.73
C ALA A 31 8.83 12.67 -6.33
N MET A 32 9.51 12.23 -5.27
CA MET A 32 9.32 10.90 -4.69
C MET A 32 8.79 11.02 -3.27
N LEU A 33 7.83 10.17 -2.92
CA LEU A 33 7.34 10.05 -1.57
C LEU A 33 8.43 9.47 -0.66
N ARG A 34 8.63 10.09 0.50
CA ARG A 34 9.54 9.64 1.55
C ARG A 34 8.77 9.57 2.87
N ALA A 35 8.89 8.44 3.56
CA ALA A 35 8.28 8.27 4.87
C ALA A 35 8.95 9.19 5.91
N GLY A 36 8.14 9.90 6.69
CA GLY A 36 8.55 10.64 7.88
C GLY A 36 8.75 9.75 9.12
N PRO A 37 9.13 10.33 10.28
CA PRO A 37 9.52 9.58 11.49
C PRO A 37 8.47 8.64 12.08
N ALA A 38 7.17 8.90 11.86
CA ALA A 38 6.06 8.05 12.31
C ALA A 38 5.41 7.23 11.18
N GLN A 39 6.01 7.25 9.99
CA GLN A 39 5.42 6.69 8.79
C GLN A 39 6.15 5.42 8.38
N THR A 40 5.39 4.44 7.90
CA THR A 40 5.92 3.19 7.35
C THR A 40 5.77 3.20 5.83
N LEU A 41 6.84 2.80 5.13
CA LEU A 41 6.84 2.65 3.69
C LEU A 41 6.64 1.18 3.32
N HIS A 42 5.69 0.92 2.43
CA HIS A 42 5.34 -0.40 1.92
C HIS A 42 5.50 -0.42 0.40
N ARG A 43 5.99 -1.53 -0.13
CA ARG A 43 6.01 -1.78 -1.58
C ARG A 43 4.98 -2.86 -1.87
N VAL A 44 3.95 -2.52 -2.62
CA VAL A 44 2.82 -3.41 -2.91
C VAL A 44 2.50 -3.45 -4.40
N GLU A 45 1.92 -4.55 -4.83
CA GLU A 45 1.25 -4.61 -6.12
C GLU A 45 -0.21 -4.24 -5.92
N LEU A 46 -0.68 -3.29 -6.72
CA LEU A 46 -2.07 -2.83 -6.67
C LEU A 46 -2.66 -2.70 -8.07
N GLU A 47 -3.98 -2.82 -8.13
CA GLU A 47 -4.75 -2.51 -9.32
C GLU A 47 -5.18 -1.05 -9.25
N LEU A 48 -4.83 -0.28 -10.28
CA LEU A 48 -5.20 1.12 -10.34
C LEU A 48 -6.63 1.24 -10.85
N PRO A 49 -7.51 1.95 -10.11
CA PRO A 49 -8.81 2.30 -10.64
C PRO A 49 -8.64 3.20 -11.88
N ALA A 50 -9.58 3.08 -12.81
CA ALA A 50 -9.57 3.90 -14.04
C ALA A 50 -9.74 5.40 -13.76
N SER A 51 -10.35 5.75 -12.62
CA SER A 51 -10.58 7.13 -12.19
C SER A 51 -10.59 7.21 -10.66
N LEU A 52 -10.08 8.34 -10.15
CA LEU A 52 -10.21 8.80 -8.77
C LEU A 52 -10.61 10.27 -8.84
N ALA A 53 -11.88 10.54 -9.14
CA ALA A 53 -12.36 11.89 -9.42
C ALA A 53 -12.93 12.57 -8.16
N THR A 54 -13.38 11.78 -7.19
CA THR A 54 -14.03 12.29 -5.97
C THR A 54 -13.26 11.92 -4.71
N ALA A 55 -13.43 12.71 -3.65
CA ALA A 55 -12.84 12.42 -2.34
C ALA A 55 -13.26 11.04 -1.82
N ASP A 56 -14.53 10.68 -1.95
CA ASP A 56 -15.06 9.37 -1.55
C ASP A 56 -14.37 8.21 -2.28
N GLU A 57 -14.09 8.36 -3.58
CA GLU A 57 -13.37 7.33 -4.35
C GLU A 57 -11.92 7.18 -3.88
N ILE A 58 -11.25 8.31 -3.59
CA ILE A 58 -9.88 8.32 -3.05
C ILE A 58 -9.85 7.65 -1.67
N GLU A 59 -10.81 7.97 -0.80
CA GLU A 59 -10.91 7.39 0.53
C GLU A 59 -11.18 5.89 0.48
N ARG A 60 -12.10 5.43 -0.38
CA ARG A 60 -12.37 4.00 -0.57
C ARG A 60 -11.14 3.26 -1.09
N PHE A 61 -10.39 3.87 -2.01
CA PHE A 61 -9.15 3.31 -2.53
C PHE A 61 -8.09 3.17 -1.42
N HIS A 62 -7.85 4.23 -0.64
CA HIS A 62 -6.94 4.18 0.51
C HIS A 62 -7.36 3.16 1.57
N ALA A 63 -8.66 3.06 1.86
CA ALA A 63 -9.19 2.06 2.78
C ALA A 63 -9.01 0.63 2.26
N GLY A 64 -9.13 0.42 0.94
CA GLY A 64 -8.84 -0.85 0.29
C GLY A 64 -7.38 -1.27 0.47
N ILE A 65 -6.45 -0.36 0.19
CA ILE A 65 -5.00 -0.60 0.36
C ILE A 65 -4.66 -0.90 1.82
N ALA A 66 -5.19 -0.13 2.78
CA ALA A 66 -4.96 -0.36 4.21
C ALA A 66 -5.42 -1.77 4.65
N LYS A 67 -6.58 -2.23 4.15
CA LYS A 67 -7.08 -3.59 4.43
C LYS A 67 -6.19 -4.69 3.84
N GLN A 68 -5.69 -4.48 2.62
CA GLN A 68 -4.77 -5.41 1.98
C GLN A 68 -3.46 -5.51 2.77
N LEU A 69 -2.86 -4.38 3.15
CA LEU A 69 -1.66 -4.33 3.99
C LEU A 69 -1.85 -5.01 5.35
N ALA A 70 -3.01 -4.80 5.99
CA ALA A 70 -3.33 -5.48 7.26
C ALA A 70 -3.57 -6.99 7.11
N SER A 71 -3.86 -7.47 5.90
CA SER A 71 -4.06 -8.89 5.60
C SER A 71 -2.75 -9.58 5.23
N ASP A 72 -1.84 -8.85 4.59
CA ASP A 72 -0.51 -9.32 4.16
C ASP A 72 0.56 -9.22 5.27
N ALA A 73 0.28 -8.46 6.33
CA ALA A 73 1.14 -8.39 7.49
C ALA A 73 1.46 -9.80 8.03
N PRO A 74 2.74 -10.17 8.23
CA PRO A 74 3.18 -11.53 8.62
C PRO A 74 2.74 -11.99 10.04
N GLY A 75 1.73 -11.36 10.64
CA GLY A 75 1.19 -11.66 11.97
C GLY A 75 -0.13 -12.44 12.00
N LYS A 76 -0.77 -12.75 10.86
CA LYS A 76 -1.95 -13.64 10.82
C LYS A 76 -1.60 -15.05 10.31
N SER A 77 -0.49 -15.60 10.77
CA SER A 77 -0.35 -17.05 10.82
C SER A 77 -1.38 -17.58 11.82
N LYS A 78 -2.44 -18.19 11.29
CA LYS A 78 -3.39 -19.02 12.02
C LYS A 78 -2.61 -19.91 13.00
N SER A 79 -2.73 -19.62 14.29
CA SER A 79 -2.30 -20.51 15.36
C SER A 79 -3.07 -21.83 15.21
N LYS A 80 -2.49 -22.79 14.48
CA LYS A 80 -2.89 -24.19 14.56
C LYS A 80 -2.71 -24.58 16.03
N PRO A 81 -3.72 -25.13 16.72
CA PRO A 81 -3.54 -25.57 18.10
C PRO A 81 -2.49 -26.68 18.11
N ALA A 82 -1.37 -26.44 18.80
CA ALA A 82 -0.35 -27.44 19.04
C ALA A 82 -0.98 -28.57 19.86
N LYS A 83 -1.24 -29.71 19.20
CA LYS A 83 -1.65 -30.94 19.87
C LYS A 83 -0.43 -31.49 20.60
N ALA A 84 -0.30 -31.13 21.88
CA ALA A 84 0.60 -31.82 22.80
C ALA A 84 0.18 -33.29 22.90
N ARG A 85 1.11 -34.22 22.65
CA ARG A 85 0.98 -35.60 23.11
C ARG A 85 2.19 -35.93 23.97
N LYS A 86 1.87 -36.27 25.22
CA LYS A 86 2.71 -36.97 26.20
C LYS A 86 3.15 -38.32 25.65
#